data_AF-A0A2M8A7U2-F1
#
_entry.id   AF-A0A2M8A7U2-F1
#
_cell.length_a   1.000
_cell.length_b   1.000
_cell.length_c   1.000
_cell.angle_alpha   90.00
_cell.angle_beta   90.00
_cell.angle_gamma   90.00
#
_symmetry.space_group_name_H-M   'P 1'
#
loop_
_entity.id
_entity.type
_entity.pdbx_description
1 polymer ?
#
loop_
_entity_poly.entity_id
_entity_poly.type
_entity_poly.pdbx_seq_one_letter_code
_entity_poly.pdbx_strand_id
1 'polypeptide(L)' 'MLLFLITIALLGLAFAGIAIKIWAKKDGKFSGTCASQSPFLNKEGEACGFCGRTPDQYQDCEEKTK' A
#
# COMPACT_ATOMS: atom_id res chain seq x y z
N MET A 1 28.35 -5.14 15.69
CA MET A 1 27.47 -4.21 16.45
C MET A 1 27.12 -2.95 15.67
N LEU A 2 28.07 -2.22 15.06
CA LEU A 2 27.77 -1.00 14.30
C LEU A 2 26.70 -1.19 13.21
N LEU A 3 26.85 -2.24 12.40
CA LEU A 3 25.89 -2.54 11.33
C LEU A 3 24.49 -2.79 11.87
N PHE A 4 24.37 -3.48 13.00
CA PHE A 4 23.11 -3.79 13.67
C PHE A 4 22.38 -2.50 14.13
N LEU A 5 23.10 -1.56 14.74
CA LEU A 5 22.54 -0.28 15.15
C LEU A 5 22.08 0.55 13.94
N ILE A 6 22.86 0.55 12.85
CA ILE A 6 22.50 1.24 11.61
C ILE A 6 21.26 0.60 10.97
N THR A 7 21.13 -0.73 10.98
CA THR A 7 19.95 -1.41 10.44
C THR A 7 18.70 -1.04 11.23
N ILE A 8 18.77 -1.11 12.56
CA ILE A 8 17.65 -0.74 13.43
C ILE A 8 17.26 0.72 13.21
N ALA A 9 18.24 1.63 13.12
CA ALA A 9 17.98 3.05 12.86
C ALA A 9 17.29 3.28 11.50
N LEU A 10 17.76 2.63 10.43
CA LEU A 10 17.17 2.74 9.10
C LEU A 10 15.76 2.15 9.03
N LEU A 11 15.52 0.98 9.63
CA LEU A 11 14.16 0.43 9.72
C LEU A 11 13.24 1.35 10.52
N GLY A 12 13.71 1.86 11.67
CA GLY A 12 12.95 2.79 12.51
C GLY A 12 12.56 4.06 11.77
N LEU A 13 13.48 4.64 11.00
CA LEU A 13 13.21 5.83 10.19
C LEU A 13 12.20 5.55 9.07
N ALA A 14 12.26 4.37 8.43
CA ALA A 14 11.29 3.98 7.42
C ALA A 14 9.86 3.86 8.01
N PHE A 15 9.72 3.17 9.16
CA PHE A 15 8.41 3.05 9.83
C PHE A 15 7.90 4.40 10.34
N ALA A 16 8.78 5.25 10.89
CA ALA A 16 8.42 6.60 11.31
C ALA A 16 7.89 7.44 10.12
N GLY A 17 8.55 7.36 8.97
CA GLY A 17 8.11 8.04 7.74
C GLY A 17 6.73 7.58 7.27
N ILE A 18 6.46 6.26 7.30
CA ILE A 18 5.15 5.70 6.94
C ILE A 18 4.08 6.16 7.95
N ALA A 19 4.37 6.12 9.25
CA ALA A 19 3.44 6.53 10.30
C ALA A 19 3.05 8.02 10.17
N ILE A 20 4.04 8.90 9.97
CA ILE A 20 3.80 10.34 9.76
C ILE A 20 2.94 10.56 8.51
N LYS A 21 3.22 9.84 7.41
CA LYS A 21 2.46 9.96 6.16
C LYS A 21 0.99 9.56 6.32
N ILE A 22 0.69 8.52 7.09
CA ILE A 22 -0.68 8.08 7.38
C ILE A 22 -1.39 9.13 8.23
N TRP A 23 -0.74 9.65 9.27
CA TRP A 23 -1.30 10.69 10.13
C TRP A 23 -1.56 12.01 9.40
N ALA A 24 -0.67 12.38 8.48
CA ALA A 24 -0.81 13.57 7.65
C ALA A 24 -1.83 13.43 6.50
N LYS A 25 -2.34 12.22 6.24
CA LYS A 25 -3.30 11.98 5.17
C LYS A 25 -4.74 12.04 5.68
N LYS A 26 -5.55 12.88 5.04
CA LYS A 26 -6.99 12.98 5.30
C LYS A 26 -7.62 11.59 5.11
N ASP A 27 -8.39 11.16 6.10
CA ASP A 27 -9.04 9.83 6.21
C ASP A 27 -8.11 8.64 6.52
N GLY A 28 -6.81 8.85 6.77
CA GLY A 28 -5.88 7.80 7.21
C GLY A 28 -5.68 6.64 6.22
N LYS A 29 -6.27 6.74 5.02
CA LYS A 29 -6.20 5.71 3.98
C LYS A 29 -4.85 5.79 3.27
N PHE A 30 -4.22 4.65 2.98
CA PHE A 30 -3.03 4.63 2.14
C PHE A 30 -3.34 5.21 0.74
N SER A 31 -2.42 5.95 0.13
CA SER A 31 -2.58 6.38 -1.27
C SER A 31 -2.47 5.14 -2.12
N GLY A 32 -3.62 4.69 -2.61
CA GLY A 32 -3.80 3.37 -3.17
C GLY A 32 -2.67 2.98 -4.13
N THR A 33 -2.04 1.84 -3.84
CA THR A 33 -1.12 1.16 -4.75
C THR A 33 -1.92 0.10 -5.52
N CYS A 34 -1.32 -0.60 -6.49
CA CYS A 34 -2.04 -1.68 -7.20
C CYS A 34 -2.66 -2.72 -6.24
N ALA A 35 -2.06 -2.95 -5.06
CA ALA A 35 -2.61 -3.84 -4.03
C ALA A 35 -3.91 -3.32 -3.40
N SER A 36 -4.07 -1.99 -3.28
CA SER A 36 -5.28 -1.42 -2.68
C SER A 36 -6.50 -1.60 -3.57
N GLN A 37 -6.35 -1.97 -4.85
CA GLN A 37 -7.46 -2.25 -5.76
C GLN A 37 -8.02 -3.67 -5.61
N SER A 38 -7.41 -4.51 -4.76
CA SER A 38 -7.96 -5.83 -4.50
C SER A 38 -9.39 -5.72 -3.93
N PRO A 39 -10.30 -6.64 -4.30
CA PRO A 39 -11.67 -6.67 -3.75
C PRO A 39 -11.71 -6.81 -2.23
N PHE A 40 -10.66 -7.38 -1.64
CA PHE A 40 -10.52 -7.52 -0.19
C PHE A 40 -10.26 -6.19 0.53
N LEU A 41 -9.55 -5.25 -0.12
CA LEU A 41 -9.13 -3.97 0.47
C LEU A 41 -10.00 -2.81 -0.01
N ASN A 42 -10.44 -2.79 -1.27
CA ASN A 42 -11.34 -1.77 -1.83
C ASN A 42 -12.80 -2.20 -1.74
N LYS A 43 -13.36 -2.11 -0.53
CA LYS A 43 -14.77 -2.47 -0.25
C LYS A 43 -15.77 -1.44 -0.73
N GLU A 44 -15.31 -0.22 -1.00
CA GLU A 44 -16.15 0.90 -1.46
C GLU A 44 -16.37 0.86 -2.98
N GLY A 45 -15.66 -0.03 -3.71
CA GLY A 45 -15.83 -0.19 -5.15
C GLY A 45 -15.20 0.93 -5.97
N GLU A 46 -14.28 1.71 -5.40
CA GLU A 46 -13.67 2.85 -6.08
C GLU A 46 -12.89 2.39 -7.32
N ALA A 47 -13.08 3.06 -8.46
CA ALA A 47 -12.31 2.79 -9.66
C ALA A 47 -10.84 3.20 -9.47
N CYS A 48 -9.91 2.42 -10.05
CA CYS A 48 -8.50 2.73 -10.02
C CYS A 48 -8.22 4.07 -10.71
N GLY A 49 -7.72 5.07 -9.98
CA GLY A 49 -7.41 6.39 -10.54
C GLY A 49 -6.34 6.41 -11.65
N PHE A 50 -5.60 5.30 -11.85
CA PHE A 50 -4.61 5.17 -12.91
C PHE A 50 -5.16 4.52 -14.19
N CYS A 51 -6.05 3.52 -14.08
CA CYS A 51 -6.52 2.75 -15.25
C CYS A 51 -8.05 2.58 -15.36
N GLY A 52 -8.82 3.13 -14.42
CA GLY A 52 -10.28 3.14 -14.42
C GLY A 52 -10.96 1.81 -14.06
N ARG A 53 -10.19 0.75 -13.79
CA ARG A 53 -10.76 -0.57 -13.45
C ARG A 53 -11.36 -0.60 -12.05
N THR A 54 -12.46 -1.32 -11.90
CA THR A 54 -13.12 -1.53 -10.61
C THR A 54 -12.52 -2.73 -9.85
N PRO A 55 -12.71 -2.85 -8.53
CA PRO A 55 -12.07 -3.90 -7.72
C PRO A 55 -12.44 -5.32 -8.15
N ASP A 56 -13.66 -5.53 -8.65
CA ASP A 56 -14.11 -6.79 -9.23
C ASP A 56 -13.27 -7.22 -10.45
N GLN A 57 -12.78 -6.26 -11.24
CA GLN A 57 -11.89 -6.52 -12.38
C GLN A 57 -10.45 -6.84 -11.95
N TYR A 58 -10.16 -6.72 -10.65
CA TYR A 58 -8.90 -7.12 -10.01
C TYR A 58 -9.05 -8.38 -9.14
N GLN A 59 -10.20 -9.08 -9.19
CA GLN A 59 -10.39 -10.36 -8.50
C GLN A 59 -9.30 -11.37 -8.88
N ASP A 60 -8.82 -11.31 -10.12
CA ASP A 60 -7.82 -12.22 -10.68
C ASP A 60 -6.46 -11.53 -10.87
N CYS A 61 -5.90 -10.94 -9.81
CA CYS A 61 -4.45 -10.68 -9.73
C CYS A 61 -3.67 -11.99 -9.54
N GLU A 62 -4.05 -13.05 -10.24
CA GLU A 62 -3.20 -14.22 -10.39
C GLU A 62 -2.17 -13.87 -11.45
N GLU A 63 -0.89 -13.81 -11.06
CA GLU A 63 0.15 -14.15 -12.01
C GLU A 63 -0.23 -15.54 -12.55
N LYS A 64 -0.81 -15.59 -13.75
CA LYS A 64 -0.69 -16.79 -14.56
C LYS A 64 0.80 -16.96 -14.75
N THR A 65 1.39 -17.80 -13.90
CA THR A 65 2.76 -18.27 -14.05
C THR A 65 2.83 -18.82 -15.46
N LYS A 66 3.51 -18.07 -16.33
CA LYS A 66 3.84 -18.52 -17.67
C LYS A 66 5.32 -18.86 -17.68
#